data_AF-A0A9W7Z0G7-F1
#
_entry.id   AF-A0A9W7Z0G7-F1
#
_cell.length_a   1.000
_cell.length_b   1.000
_cell.length_c   1.000
_cell.angle_alpha   90.00
_cell.angle_beta   90.00
_cell.angle_gamma   90.00
#
_symmetry.space_group_name_H-M   'P 1'
#
loop_
_entity.id
_entity.type
_entity.pdbx_description
1 polymer ?
#
loop_
_entity_poly.entity_id
_entity_poly.type
_entity_poly.pdbx_seq_one_letter_code
_entity_poly.pdbx_strand_id
1 'polypeptide(L)'
;MEKTAAAPAANIVVEAPKQLAKDAEWLLRRCTKPSQKEYLKIVQAVLMGFLVMGFVGYFTKLIHIPINNIIGGRAFKRGKSDTSGQDKRELVFKEDLQEYAQVTKVLGNGRMEVQCFDKENKKRLGHIRGAMRKKVWINLGDYVLVSLREFQDQKCDIVQKYSDEEVSNLRKAEQLPE
;
A
#
# COMPACT_ATOMS: atom_id res chain seq x y z
N MET A 1 78.95 -30.12 8.47
CA MET A 1 78.31 -31.31 7.86
C MET A 1 76.95 -30.84 7.35
N GLU A 2 76.87 -30.31 6.13
CA GLU A 2 76.51 -31.07 4.89
C GLU A 2 75.09 -31.66 5.01
N LYS A 3 74.07 -31.38 4.19
CA LYS A 3 74.01 -30.99 2.77
C LYS A 3 72.74 -30.19 2.47
N THR A 4 72.88 -29.17 1.64
CA THR A 4 71.87 -28.70 0.68
C THR A 4 71.59 -29.80 -0.34
N ALA A 5 70.32 -30.11 -0.60
CA ALA A 5 69.91 -30.89 -1.77
C ALA A 5 68.61 -30.31 -2.33
N ALA A 6 68.75 -29.70 -3.51
CA ALA A 6 67.66 -29.23 -4.34
C ALA A 6 66.74 -30.40 -4.72
N ALA A 7 65.46 -30.31 -4.40
CA ALA A 7 64.41 -31.14 -4.97
C ALA A 7 63.59 -30.32 -5.98
N PRO A 8 63.21 -30.89 -7.13
CA PRO A 8 63.46 -30.26 -8.41
C PRO A 8 62.29 -29.40 -8.88
N ALA A 9 62.63 -28.21 -9.41
CA ALA A 9 61.72 -27.34 -10.18
C ALA A 9 61.02 -28.05 -11.36
N ALA A 10 61.45 -29.26 -11.73
CA ALA A 10 60.87 -30.09 -12.78
C ALA A 10 59.42 -30.55 -12.48
N ASN A 11 59.04 -30.80 -11.22
CA ASN A 11 57.67 -31.26 -10.92
C ASN A 11 56.65 -30.12 -11.06
N ILE A 12 56.97 -28.91 -10.58
CA ILE A 12 56.08 -27.74 -10.67
C ILE A 12 55.81 -27.32 -12.13
N VAL A 13 56.84 -27.39 -12.98
CA VAL A 13 56.74 -27.03 -14.41
C VAL A 13 55.95 -28.08 -15.22
N VAL A 14 55.88 -29.33 -14.75
CA VAL A 14 55.15 -30.42 -15.43
C VAL A 14 53.74 -30.65 -14.85
N GLU A 15 53.50 -30.37 -13.56
CA GLU A 15 52.18 -30.43 -12.91
C GLU A 15 51.28 -29.26 -13.33
N ALA A 16 51.80 -28.03 -13.38
CA ALA A 16 51.02 -26.84 -13.73
C ALA A 16 50.27 -26.93 -15.08
N PRO A 17 50.90 -27.35 -16.20
CA PRO A 17 50.19 -27.53 -17.47
C PRO A 17 49.23 -28.73 -17.46
N LYS A 18 49.49 -29.78 -16.65
CA LYS A 18 48.57 -30.91 -16.48
C LYS A 18 47.32 -30.51 -15.66
N GLN A 19 47.48 -29.65 -14.66
CA GLN A 19 46.35 -29.05 -13.91
C GLN A 19 45.50 -28.18 -14.84
N LEU A 20 46.15 -27.31 -15.61
CA LEU A 20 45.46 -26.42 -16.55
C LEU A 20 44.73 -27.18 -17.66
N ALA A 21 45.30 -28.29 -18.15
CA ALA A 21 44.63 -29.17 -19.11
C ALA A 21 43.40 -29.86 -18.50
N LYS A 22 43.48 -30.34 -17.26
CA LYS A 22 42.34 -30.94 -16.54
C LYS A 22 41.23 -29.92 -16.26
N ASP A 23 41.62 -28.70 -15.88
CA ASP A 23 40.67 -27.60 -15.62
C ASP A 23 40.00 -27.13 -16.91
N ALA A 24 40.75 -27.07 -18.03
CA ALA A 24 40.19 -26.78 -19.35
C ALA A 24 39.22 -27.88 -19.82
N GLU A 25 39.53 -29.15 -19.58
CA GLU A 25 38.67 -30.28 -19.94
C GLU A 25 37.39 -30.31 -19.08
N TRP A 26 37.50 -29.99 -17.80
CA TRP A 26 36.35 -29.79 -16.91
C TRP A 26 35.47 -28.61 -17.36
N LEU A 27 36.08 -27.51 -17.82
CA LEU A 27 35.37 -26.33 -18.31
C LEU A 27 34.68 -26.60 -19.66
N LEU A 28 35.32 -27.36 -20.56
CA LEU A 28 34.73 -27.79 -21.83
C LEU A 28 33.57 -28.78 -21.64
N ARG A 29 33.66 -29.69 -20.65
CA ARG A 29 32.54 -30.56 -20.24
C ARG A 29 31.34 -29.76 -19.71
N ARG A 30 31.57 -28.54 -19.22
CA ARG A 30 30.52 -27.62 -18.75
C ARG A 30 29.87 -26.83 -19.89
N CYS A 31 30.56 -26.69 -21.02
CA CYS A 31 30.11 -25.97 -22.22
C CYS A 31 29.63 -26.90 -23.36
N THR A 32 29.60 -28.22 -23.14
CA THR A 32 29.07 -29.15 -24.14
C THR A 32 27.55 -28.97 -24.20
N LYS A 33 27.06 -28.33 -25.26
CA LYS A 33 25.64 -28.04 -25.44
C LYS A 33 24.86 -29.35 -25.32
N PRO A 34 23.89 -29.45 -24.40
CA PRO A 34 23.07 -30.64 -24.29
C PRO A 34 22.44 -30.92 -25.65
N SER A 35 22.56 -32.16 -26.11
CA SER A 35 22.10 -32.57 -27.43
C SER A 35 20.58 -32.36 -27.55
N GLN A 36 20.03 -32.23 -28.77
CA GLN A 36 18.60 -31.97 -28.98
C GLN A 36 17.68 -32.96 -28.23
N LYS A 37 18.12 -34.22 -28.08
CA LYS A 37 17.39 -35.27 -27.33
C LYS A 37 17.44 -35.07 -25.82
N GLU A 38 18.55 -34.59 -25.27
CA GLU A 38 18.67 -34.25 -23.84
C GLU A 38 17.89 -32.98 -23.51
N TYR A 39 17.94 -31.99 -24.39
CA TYR A 39 17.17 -30.76 -24.26
C TYR A 39 15.66 -31.04 -24.21
N LEU A 40 15.13 -31.90 -25.11
CA LEU A 40 13.72 -32.29 -25.09
C LEU A 40 13.30 -32.97 -23.78
N LYS A 41 14.16 -33.83 -23.22
CA LYS A 41 13.91 -34.49 -21.92
C LYS A 41 13.87 -33.50 -20.77
N ILE A 42 14.78 -32.52 -20.77
CA ILE A 42 14.83 -31.48 -19.75
C ILE A 42 13.57 -30.60 -19.82
N VAL A 43 13.19 -30.17 -21.03
CA VAL A 43 11.98 -29.36 -21.23
C VAL A 43 10.73 -30.14 -20.79
N GLN A 44 10.62 -31.41 -21.15
CA GLN A 44 9.49 -32.26 -20.75
C GLN A 44 9.44 -32.45 -19.22
N ALA A 45 10.58 -32.62 -18.56
CA ALA A 45 10.66 -32.75 -17.10
C ALA A 45 10.24 -31.45 -16.39
N VAL A 46 10.71 -30.30 -16.87
CA VAL A 46 10.36 -28.98 -16.32
C VAL A 46 8.87 -28.69 -16.53
N LEU A 47 8.34 -28.97 -17.72
CA LEU A 47 6.93 -28.77 -18.05
C LEU A 47 6.02 -29.65 -17.18
N MET A 48 6.39 -30.92 -16.97
CA MET A 48 5.68 -31.81 -16.06
C MET A 48 5.75 -31.31 -14.60
N GLY A 49 6.89 -30.78 -14.17
CA GLY A 49 7.04 -30.16 -12.85
C GLY A 49 6.12 -28.95 -12.62
N PHE A 50 5.98 -28.06 -13.63
CA PHE A 50 5.05 -26.93 -13.57
C PHE A 50 3.60 -27.38 -13.52
N LEU A 51 3.23 -28.42 -14.27
CA LEU A 51 1.89 -28.99 -14.23
C LEU A 51 1.60 -29.60 -12.85
N VAL A 52 2.50 -30.38 -12.27
CA VAL A 52 2.29 -30.99 -10.94
C VAL A 52 2.25 -29.94 -9.84
N MET A 53 3.18 -28.99 -9.79
CA MET A 53 3.16 -27.89 -8.81
C MET A 53 1.92 -27.00 -8.96
N GLY A 54 1.53 -26.71 -10.20
CA GLY A 54 0.30 -25.97 -10.52
C GLY A 54 -0.96 -26.72 -10.09
N PHE A 55 -1.02 -28.03 -10.33
CA PHE A 55 -2.17 -28.86 -10.01
C PHE A 55 -2.32 -29.07 -8.49
N VAL A 56 -1.21 -29.25 -7.75
CA VAL A 56 -1.22 -29.33 -6.29
C VAL A 56 -1.65 -27.99 -5.67
N GLY A 57 -1.18 -26.86 -6.19
CA GLY A 57 -1.64 -25.52 -5.80
C GLY A 57 -3.13 -25.29 -6.11
N TYR A 58 -3.61 -25.79 -7.25
CA TYR A 58 -5.02 -25.72 -7.62
C TYR A 58 -5.88 -26.61 -6.71
N PHE A 59 -5.44 -27.83 -6.41
CA PHE A 59 -6.17 -28.78 -5.55
C PHE A 59 -6.26 -28.32 -4.11
N THR A 60 -5.16 -27.84 -3.53
CA THR A 60 -5.16 -27.24 -2.18
C THR A 60 -6.08 -26.04 -2.12
N LYS A 61 -6.08 -25.20 -3.16
CA LYS A 61 -7.03 -24.08 -3.29
C LYS A 61 -8.48 -24.56 -3.46
N LEU A 62 -8.73 -25.60 -4.25
CA LEU A 62 -10.06 -26.15 -4.52
C LEU A 62 -10.68 -26.83 -3.29
N ILE A 63 -9.89 -27.47 -2.43
CA ILE A 63 -10.38 -28.14 -1.21
C ILE A 63 -10.59 -27.13 -0.08
N HIS A 64 -9.74 -26.11 0.03
CA HIS A 64 -9.81 -25.14 1.12
C HIS A 64 -10.81 -23.98 0.86
N ILE A 65 -11.08 -23.64 -0.41
CA ILE A 65 -12.11 -22.64 -0.77
C ILE A 65 -13.52 -23.03 -0.31
N PRO A 66 -14.06 -24.24 -0.53
CA PRO A 66 -15.43 -24.57 -0.14
C PRO A 66 -15.62 -24.57 1.38
N ILE A 67 -14.61 -24.99 2.16
CA ILE A 67 -14.65 -24.97 3.63
C ILE A 67 -14.71 -23.52 4.14
N ASN A 68 -13.92 -22.62 3.57
CA ASN A 68 -13.92 -21.22 3.98
C ASN A 68 -15.06 -20.40 3.33
N ASN A 69 -15.61 -20.80 2.18
CA ASN A 69 -16.70 -20.08 1.48
C ASN A 69 -18.11 -20.46 1.98
N ILE A 70 -18.27 -21.60 2.67
CA ILE A 70 -19.54 -21.98 3.34
C ILE A 70 -19.66 -21.35 4.74
N ILE A 71 -18.56 -21.20 5.49
CA ILE A 71 -18.57 -20.62 6.85
C ILE A 71 -18.11 -19.15 6.88
N GLY A 72 -17.24 -18.72 5.97
CA GLY A 72 -16.60 -17.40 5.99
C GLY A 72 -16.64 -16.74 4.63
N GLY A 73 -17.82 -16.27 4.22
CA GLY A 73 -18.06 -15.61 2.94
C GLY A 73 -16.89 -14.73 2.47
N ARG A 74 -16.49 -14.92 1.22
CA ARG A 74 -15.51 -14.14 0.44
C ARG A 74 -14.78 -13.05 1.24
N ALA A 75 -13.60 -13.39 1.75
CA ALA A 75 -12.58 -12.41 2.07
C ALA A 75 -12.14 -11.71 0.76
N PHE A 76 -12.93 -10.72 0.33
CA PHE A 76 -12.40 -9.56 -0.36
C PHE A 76 -11.13 -9.17 0.38
N LYS A 77 -10.03 -8.95 -0.36
CA LYS A 77 -8.85 -8.27 0.17
C LYS A 77 -9.35 -7.09 1.00
N ARG A 78 -9.34 -7.24 2.33
CA ARG A 78 -9.91 -6.26 3.23
C ARG A 78 -8.95 -5.09 3.24
N GLY A 79 -9.19 -4.14 2.34
CA GLY A 79 -8.82 -2.76 2.60
C GLY A 79 -9.33 -2.44 3.99
N LYS A 80 -8.46 -1.89 4.84
CA LYS A 80 -8.76 -1.52 6.22
C LYS A 80 -10.01 -0.64 6.19
N SER A 81 -11.18 -1.21 6.48
CA SER A 81 -12.45 -0.51 6.47
C SER A 81 -12.52 0.32 7.74
N ASP A 82 -12.04 1.56 7.68
CA ASP A 82 -12.28 2.60 8.70
C ASP A 82 -13.78 2.99 8.80
N THR A 83 -14.68 2.25 8.17
CA THR A 83 -16.13 2.51 8.17
C THR A 83 -16.79 2.12 9.49
N SER A 84 -16.19 1.24 10.30
CA SER A 84 -16.75 0.82 11.60
C SER A 84 -16.40 1.76 12.77
N GLY A 85 -15.78 2.92 12.49
CA GLY A 85 -15.39 3.90 13.50
C GLY A 85 -16.25 5.16 13.51
N GLN A 86 -17.36 5.21 12.77
CA GLN A 86 -18.27 6.37 12.80
C GLN A 86 -19.24 6.36 13.99
N ASP A 87 -19.46 5.22 14.64
CA ASP A 87 -20.62 5.09 15.52
C ASP A 87 -20.47 5.76 16.89
N LYS A 88 -19.27 6.06 17.40
CA LYS A 88 -19.07 6.72 18.71
C LYS A 88 -17.72 7.45 18.82
N ARG A 89 -17.48 8.46 17.97
CA ARG A 89 -16.32 9.33 18.16
C ARG A 89 -16.64 10.36 19.24
N GLU A 90 -15.63 10.76 20.00
CA GLU A 90 -15.76 11.88 20.93
C GLU A 90 -16.01 13.17 20.12
N LEU A 91 -16.94 14.00 20.60
CA LEU A 91 -17.26 15.28 19.99
C LEU A 91 -16.04 16.19 20.07
N VAL A 92 -15.48 16.53 18.91
CA VAL A 92 -14.37 17.49 18.82
C VAL A 92 -14.96 18.90 18.83
N PHE A 93 -14.60 19.69 19.84
CA PHE A 93 -14.96 21.10 19.91
C PHE A 93 -13.97 21.95 19.11
N LYS A 94 -14.40 23.14 18.69
CA LYS A 94 -13.51 24.10 18.03
C LYS A 94 -12.40 24.57 18.97
N GLU A 95 -11.20 24.69 18.42
CA GLU A 95 -10.01 25.28 19.07
C GLU A 95 -9.69 26.66 18.48
N ASP A 96 -8.63 27.29 18.96
CA ASP A 96 -8.11 28.52 18.38
C ASP A 96 -7.78 28.34 16.89
N LEU A 97 -8.19 29.30 16.05
CA LEU A 97 -8.09 29.24 14.57
C LEU A 97 -8.94 28.14 13.91
N GLN A 98 -9.91 27.55 14.62
CA GLN A 98 -10.89 26.63 14.05
C GLN A 98 -12.29 27.17 14.24
N GLU A 99 -13.13 27.01 13.23
CA GLU A 99 -14.51 27.49 13.25
C GLU A 99 -15.46 26.51 12.58
N TYR A 100 -16.72 26.55 13.01
CA TYR A 100 -17.78 25.75 12.40
C TYR A 100 -18.23 26.38 11.10
N ALA A 101 -18.58 25.57 10.10
CA ALA A 101 -19.10 26.08 8.85
C ALA A 101 -20.15 25.15 8.24
N GLN A 102 -20.99 25.72 7.38
CA GLN A 102 -21.91 24.98 6.52
C GLN A 102 -21.46 25.04 5.07
N VAL A 103 -21.58 23.93 4.35
CA VAL A 103 -21.25 23.87 2.93
C VAL A 103 -22.36 24.50 2.10
N THR A 104 -22.06 25.60 1.40
CA THR A 104 -23.04 26.31 0.57
C THR A 104 -23.03 25.84 -0.89
N LYS A 105 -21.83 25.67 -1.49
CA LYS A 105 -21.68 25.29 -2.91
C LYS A 105 -20.47 24.38 -3.13
N VAL A 106 -20.58 23.44 -4.05
CA VAL A 106 -19.45 22.60 -4.50
C VAL A 106 -18.82 23.21 -5.75
N LEU A 107 -17.53 23.53 -5.69
CA LEU A 107 -16.80 24.18 -6.80
C LEU A 107 -15.99 23.18 -7.64
N GLY A 108 -15.77 21.96 -7.14
CA GLY A 108 -15.00 20.91 -7.80
C GLY A 108 -13.50 20.93 -7.43
N ASN A 109 -12.74 19.95 -7.93
CA ASN A 109 -11.31 19.75 -7.62
C ASN A 109 -11.00 19.76 -6.10
N GLY A 110 -11.89 19.17 -5.30
CA GLY A 110 -11.76 19.15 -3.83
C GLY A 110 -11.87 20.52 -3.15
N ARG A 111 -12.51 21.49 -3.81
CA ARG A 111 -12.84 22.80 -3.26
C ARG A 111 -14.36 22.99 -3.16
N MET A 112 -14.78 23.71 -2.14
CA MET A 112 -16.17 24.08 -1.91
C MET A 112 -16.25 25.46 -1.26
N GLU A 113 -17.37 26.12 -1.43
CA GLU A 113 -17.70 27.36 -0.73
C GLU A 113 -18.37 26.99 0.59
N VAL A 114 -17.79 27.46 1.69
CA VAL A 114 -18.30 27.24 3.05
C VAL A 114 -18.67 28.57 3.67
N GLN A 115 -19.79 28.59 4.39
CA GLN A 115 -20.22 29.71 5.19
C GLN A 115 -19.81 29.43 6.64
N CYS A 116 -18.79 30.14 7.13
CA CYS A 116 -18.32 30.00 8.50
C CYS A 116 -19.27 30.71 9.46
N PHE A 117 -19.57 30.08 10.60
CA PHE A 117 -20.40 30.64 11.68
C PHE A 117 -19.61 31.59 12.60
N ASP A 118 -18.67 32.32 12.01
CA ASP A 118 -18.00 33.43 12.69
C ASP A 118 -19.03 34.52 13.01
N LYS A 119 -18.63 35.52 13.80
CA LYS A 119 -19.47 36.69 14.12
C LYS A 119 -20.05 37.41 12.89
N GLU A 120 -19.39 37.30 11.73
CA GLU A 120 -19.76 37.98 10.48
C GLU A 120 -20.30 37.04 9.39
N ASN A 121 -20.52 35.74 9.68
CA ASN A 121 -21.04 34.76 8.71
C ASN A 121 -20.36 34.79 7.32
N LYS A 122 -19.02 34.87 7.31
CA LYS A 122 -18.24 35.03 6.07
C LYS A 122 -18.27 33.76 5.21
N LYS A 123 -18.36 33.97 3.89
CA LYS A 123 -18.17 32.89 2.91
C LYS A 123 -16.69 32.77 2.57
N ARG A 124 -16.16 31.56 2.69
CA ARG A 124 -14.74 31.24 2.45
C ARG A 124 -14.63 30.08 1.48
N LEU A 125 -13.51 30.02 0.78
CA LEU A 125 -13.16 28.88 -0.07
C LEU A 125 -12.53 27.79 0.79
N GLY A 126 -13.28 26.71 1.00
CA GLY A 126 -12.87 25.52 1.72
C GLY A 126 -12.13 24.52 0.83
N HIS A 127 -10.99 24.07 1.30
CA HIS A 127 -10.18 23.04 0.66
C HIS A 127 -10.23 21.73 1.47
N ILE A 128 -10.61 20.62 0.84
CA ILE A 128 -10.73 19.33 1.54
C ILE A 128 -9.33 18.82 1.93
N ARG A 129 -9.08 18.65 3.23
CA ARG A 129 -7.85 18.05 3.76
C ARG A 129 -7.60 16.69 3.11
N GLY A 130 -6.33 16.43 2.76
CA GLY A 130 -5.95 15.21 2.04
C GLY A 130 -6.42 13.91 2.70
N ALA A 131 -6.46 13.87 4.04
CA ALA A 131 -6.95 12.74 4.82
C ALA A 131 -8.43 12.38 4.54
N MET A 132 -9.27 13.38 4.24
CA MET A 132 -10.70 13.18 4.00
C MET A 132 -11.04 12.84 2.56
N ARG A 133 -10.24 13.28 1.58
CA ARG A 133 -10.57 13.24 0.14
C ARG A 133 -11.02 11.87 -0.40
N LYS A 134 -10.56 10.77 0.18
CA LYS A 134 -10.92 9.39 -0.22
C LYS A 134 -11.77 8.66 0.82
N LYS A 135 -11.96 9.24 2.01
CA LYS A 135 -12.59 8.60 3.16
C LYS A 135 -13.98 9.15 3.43
N VAL A 136 -14.18 10.45 3.28
CA VAL A 136 -15.39 11.15 3.69
C VAL A 136 -15.92 11.97 2.52
N TRP A 137 -17.18 11.75 2.19
CA TRP A 137 -17.90 12.49 1.16
C TRP A 137 -18.65 13.64 1.81
N ILE A 138 -18.52 14.83 1.22
CA ILE A 138 -19.12 16.07 1.71
C ILE A 138 -20.07 16.57 0.63
N ASN A 139 -21.33 16.77 1.01
CA ASN A 139 -22.43 17.26 0.19
C ASN A 139 -22.78 18.71 0.56
N LEU A 140 -23.67 19.31 -0.23
CA LEU A 140 -24.26 20.61 0.07
C LEU A 140 -25.08 20.54 1.36
N GLY A 141 -25.00 21.56 2.21
CA GLY A 141 -25.75 21.64 3.48
C GLY A 141 -25.11 20.89 4.65
N ASP A 142 -24.06 20.09 4.43
CA ASP A 142 -23.33 19.43 5.51
C ASP A 142 -22.65 20.46 6.43
N TYR A 143 -22.58 20.12 7.72
CA TYR A 143 -21.82 20.87 8.72
C TYR A 143 -20.41 20.31 8.86
N VAL A 144 -19.42 21.20 8.87
CA VAL A 144 -18.00 20.85 8.87
C VAL A 144 -17.22 21.72 9.86
N LEU A 145 -16.12 21.17 10.36
CA LEU A 145 -15.10 21.91 11.10
C LEU A 145 -14.05 22.42 10.12
N VAL A 146 -13.75 23.71 10.22
CA VAL A 146 -12.87 24.42 9.32
C VAL A 146 -11.71 25.01 10.10
N SER A 147 -10.48 24.87 9.60
CA SER A 147 -9.31 25.58 10.10
C SER A 147 -9.06 26.82 9.25
N LEU A 148 -8.97 27.96 9.93
CA LEU A 148 -8.68 29.26 9.34
C LEU A 148 -7.17 29.44 9.15
N ARG A 149 -6.79 30.25 8.15
CA ARG A 149 -5.39 30.64 7.92
C ARG A 149 -5.20 32.08 8.36
N GLU A 150 -4.21 32.34 9.20
CA GLU A 150 -3.92 33.67 9.74
C GLU A 150 -3.70 34.74 8.65
N PHE A 151 -3.08 34.35 7.53
CA PHE A 151 -2.67 35.26 6.47
C PHE A 151 -3.68 35.39 5.32
N GLN A 152 -4.68 34.51 5.22
CA GLN A 152 -5.63 34.46 4.10
C GLN A 152 -7.05 34.13 4.60
N ASP A 153 -7.77 35.16 5.05
CA ASP A 153 -9.15 35.02 5.59
C ASP A 153 -10.13 34.43 4.54
N GLN A 154 -9.94 34.72 3.25
CA GLN A 154 -10.84 34.21 2.20
C GLN A 154 -10.75 32.68 1.98
N LYS A 155 -9.73 32.01 2.53
CA LYS A 155 -9.50 30.58 2.32
C LYS A 155 -9.44 29.84 3.64
N CYS A 156 -9.82 28.58 3.59
CA CYS A 156 -9.81 27.73 4.75
C CYS A 156 -9.64 26.26 4.36
N ASP A 157 -9.20 25.43 5.31
CA ASP A 157 -9.04 23.99 5.12
C ASP A 157 -10.09 23.25 5.95
N ILE A 158 -10.78 22.29 5.33
CA ILE A 158 -11.83 21.51 5.99
C ILE A 158 -11.16 20.36 6.73
N VAL A 159 -11.40 20.25 8.04
CA VAL A 159 -10.74 19.30 8.93
C VAL A 159 -11.56 18.03 9.10
N GLN A 160 -12.85 18.18 9.43
CA GLN A 160 -13.76 17.08 9.75
C GLN A 160 -15.19 17.41 9.31
N LYS A 161 -15.94 16.39 8.91
CA LYS A 161 -17.40 16.46 8.69
C LYS A 161 -18.11 15.94 9.94
N TYR A 162 -19.13 16.67 10.38
CA TYR A 162 -20.02 16.23 11.46
C TYR A 162 -21.17 15.38 10.91
N SER A 163 -21.60 14.40 11.70
CA SER A 163 -22.86 13.69 11.49
C SER A 163 -24.04 14.50 12.02
N ASP A 164 -25.26 14.16 11.58
CA ASP A 164 -26.48 14.86 12.01
C ASP A 164 -26.71 14.78 13.53
N GLU A 165 -26.27 13.68 14.16
CA GLU A 165 -26.30 13.51 15.62
C GLU A 165 -25.33 14.46 16.33
N GLU A 166 -24.10 14.58 15.81
CA GLU A 166 -23.10 15.51 16.34
C GLU A 166 -23.55 16.96 16.19
N VAL A 167 -24.16 17.31 15.04
CA VAL A 167 -24.75 18.64 14.81
C VAL A 167 -25.85 18.94 15.82
N SER A 168 -26.72 17.97 16.10
CA SER A 168 -27.78 18.12 17.09
C SER A 168 -27.22 18.36 18.49
N ASN A 169 -26.11 17.72 18.84
CA ASN A 169 -25.42 17.94 20.12
C ASN A 169 -24.71 19.29 20.17
N LEU A 170 -24.11 19.74 19.06
CA LEU A 170 -23.51 21.08 18.95
C LEU A 170 -24.56 22.20 19.04
N ARG A 171 -25.76 21.99 18.49
CA ARG A 171 -26.90 22.91 18.66
C ARG A 171 -27.38 22.97 20.10
N LYS A 172 -27.46 21.83 20.80
CA LYS A 172 -27.76 21.80 22.24
C LYS A 172 -26.71 22.53 23.08
N ALA A 173 -25.47 22.56 22.62
CA ALA A 173 -24.38 23.30 23.26
C ALA A 173 -24.34 24.79 22.88
N GLU A 174 -25.33 25.30 22.12
CA GLU A 174 -25.46 26.70 21.67
C GLU A 174 -24.25 27.22 20.86
N GLN A 175 -23.46 26.32 20.26
CA GLN A 175 -22.28 26.70 19.48
C GLN A 175 -22.59 26.99 18.00
N LEU A 176 -23.79 26.62 17.54
CA LEU A 176 -24.28 26.85 16.19
C LEU A 176 -25.58 27.66 16.26
N PRO A 177 -25.76 28.68 15.41
CA PRO A 177 -27.05 29.36 15.28
C PRO A 177 -28.12 28.40 14.73
N GLU A 178 -29.38 28.64 15.10
CA GLU A 178 -30.56 27.85 14.69
C GLU A 178 -30.76 27.82 13.16
#